data_AF-A0A2H1E5L1-F1
#
_entry.id   AF-A0A2H1E5L1-F1
#
_cell.length_a   1.000
_cell.length_b   1.000
_cell.length_c   1.000
_cell.angle_alpha   90.00
_cell.angle_beta   90.00
_cell.angle_gamma   90.00
#
_symmetry.space_group_name_H-M   'P 1'
#
loop_
_entity.id
_entity.type
_entity.pdbx_description
1 polymer ?
#
loop_
_entity_poly.entity_id
_entity_poly.type
_entity_poly.pdbx_seq_one_letter_code
_entity_poly.pdbx_strand_id
1 'polypeptide(L)'
;MIKDIKKYFNISNQGIAAYIGKSISLVNSIIIGRRYFSLPDLNKLLKLYKSLQMEKGILELPEVIALIDKEKESALPWVKQQIKEKKRALIICKNTLKKLQLRRKVWLRGLGVCTTLLNDQTLDGATLKWLSLRKKHLSIRLKEDTYFKEIAYELRIKSLKGELSYLKKMVEKEFK
;
A
#
# COMPACT_ATOMS: atom_id res chain seq x y z
N MET A 1 18.01 11.96 32.31
CA MET A 1 19.37 11.66 31.80
C MET A 1 19.54 10.21 31.34
N ILE A 2 19.85 9.23 32.21
CA ILE A 2 20.19 7.86 31.73
C ILE A 2 19.05 7.18 30.99
N LYS A 3 17.80 7.34 31.47
CA LYS A 3 16.62 6.83 30.76
C LYS A 3 16.52 7.40 29.34
N ASP A 4 16.80 8.70 29.19
CA ASP A 4 16.74 9.38 27.90
C ASP A 4 17.87 8.91 26.97
N ILE A 5 19.11 8.84 27.48
CA ILE A 5 20.24 8.29 26.72
C ILE A 5 19.90 6.87 26.23
N LYS A 6 19.38 6.01 27.10
CA LYS A 6 18.97 4.66 26.72
C LYS A 6 17.89 4.65 25.66
N LYS A 7 16.91 5.55 25.75
CA LYS A 7 15.83 5.68 24.77
C LYS A 7 16.36 6.13 23.40
N TYR A 8 17.09 7.23 23.34
CA TYR A 8 17.54 7.83 22.08
C TYR A 8 18.60 7.00 21.36
N PHE A 9 19.49 6.34 22.10
CA PHE A 9 20.50 5.45 21.52
C PHE A 9 20.06 3.99 21.42
N ASN A 10 18.86 3.64 21.90
CA ASN A 10 18.35 2.28 21.98
C ASN A 10 19.34 1.29 22.64
N ILE A 11 19.86 1.64 23.82
CA ILE A 11 20.87 0.86 24.53
C ILE A 11 20.41 0.35 25.90
N SER A 12 20.92 -0.82 26.28
CA SER A 12 20.75 -1.39 27.62
C SER A 12 21.76 -0.80 28.63
N ASN A 13 21.72 -1.25 29.87
CA ASN A 13 22.73 -0.88 30.89
C ASN A 13 24.14 -1.31 30.48
N GLN A 14 24.25 -2.34 29.63
CA GLN A 14 25.52 -2.77 29.05
C GLN A 14 26.12 -1.71 28.13
N GLY A 15 25.28 -1.05 27.30
CA GLY A 15 25.74 0.03 26.43
C GLY A 15 26.21 1.25 27.22
N ILE A 16 25.52 1.57 28.31
CA ILE A 16 25.97 2.63 29.23
C ILE A 16 27.31 2.26 29.86
N ALA A 17 27.44 1.03 30.35
CA ALA A 17 28.67 0.52 30.96
C ALA A 17 29.86 0.57 29.99
N ALA A 18 29.65 0.14 28.74
CA ALA A 18 30.65 0.21 27.68
C ALA A 18 31.06 1.67 27.39
N TYR A 19 30.11 2.59 27.29
CA TYR A 19 30.38 4.01 27.00
C TYR A 19 31.24 4.70 28.08
N ILE A 20 30.97 4.42 29.36
CA ILE A 20 31.76 4.99 30.47
C ILE A 20 33.01 4.16 30.81
N GLY A 21 33.19 2.98 30.20
CA GLY A 21 34.32 2.08 30.46
C GLY A 21 34.27 1.41 31.83
N LYS A 22 33.08 0.97 32.27
CA LYS A 22 32.84 0.34 33.58
C LYS A 22 32.09 -0.99 33.44
N SER A 23 31.99 -1.73 34.54
CA SER A 23 31.24 -2.99 34.57
C SER A 23 29.73 -2.76 34.59
N ILE A 24 28.97 -3.69 33.98
CA ILE A 24 27.50 -3.67 34.02
C ILE A 24 26.96 -3.74 35.45
N SER A 25 27.65 -4.47 36.34
CA SER A 25 27.33 -4.58 37.75
C SER A 25 27.36 -3.21 38.44
N LEU A 26 28.37 -2.38 38.14
CA LEU A 26 28.45 -1.02 38.67
C LEU A 26 27.26 -0.19 38.20
N VAL A 27 26.94 -0.21 36.91
CA VAL A 27 25.81 0.55 36.35
C VAL A 27 24.47 0.10 36.93
N ASN A 28 24.26 -1.21 37.09
CA ASN A 28 23.05 -1.76 37.72
C ASN A 28 22.93 -1.31 39.18
N SER A 29 24.03 -1.35 39.94
CA SER A 29 24.09 -0.89 41.32
C SER A 29 23.73 0.60 41.45
N ILE A 30 24.23 1.43 40.53
CA ILE A 30 23.93 2.87 40.50
C ILE A 30 22.45 3.13 40.14
N ILE A 31 21.92 2.41 39.14
CA ILE A 31 20.52 2.58 38.71
C ILE A 31 19.52 2.21 39.83
N ILE A 32 19.87 1.23 40.68
CA ILE A 32 19.06 0.81 41.83
C ILE A 32 19.32 1.71 43.06
N GLY A 33 20.20 2.71 42.95
CA GLY A 33 20.44 3.71 43.99
C GLY A 33 21.42 3.28 45.09
N ARG A 34 22.19 2.19 44.89
CA ARG A 34 23.15 1.68 45.89
C ARG A 34 24.53 2.33 45.79
N ARG A 35 24.83 3.00 44.67
CA ARG A 35 26.12 3.65 44.36
C ARG A 35 25.88 4.91 43.53
N TYR A 36 26.92 5.72 43.37
CA TYR A 36 26.88 6.94 42.56
C TYR A 36 27.90 6.88 41.42
N PHE A 37 27.65 7.63 40.34
CA PHE A 37 28.66 7.82 39.29
C PHE A 37 29.82 8.64 39.83
N SER A 38 31.03 8.30 39.39
CA SER A 38 32.16 9.19 39.57
C SER A 38 31.94 10.47 38.75
N LEU A 39 32.53 11.59 39.18
CA LEU A 39 32.40 12.87 38.48
C LEU A 39 32.83 12.77 36.99
N PRO A 40 33.93 12.07 36.62
CA PRO A 40 34.27 11.84 35.21
C PRO A 40 33.20 11.08 34.42
N ASP A 41 32.63 10.02 35.00
CA ASP A 41 31.58 9.22 34.33
C ASP A 41 30.31 10.06 34.14
N LEU A 42 29.94 10.85 35.16
CA LEU A 42 28.81 11.76 35.11
C LEU A 42 29.01 12.82 34.03
N ASN A 43 30.20 13.42 33.93
CA ASN A 43 30.51 14.42 32.91
C ASN A 43 30.41 13.87 31.49
N LYS A 44 30.87 12.63 31.25
CA LYS A 44 30.70 11.96 29.94
C LYS A 44 29.23 11.80 29.58
N LEU A 45 28.42 11.27 30.50
CA LEU A 45 26.98 11.08 30.27
C LEU A 45 26.23 12.39 30.12
N LEU A 46 26.62 13.42 30.87
CA LEU A 46 25.99 14.74 30.84
C LEU A 46 26.29 15.47 29.53
N LYS A 47 27.51 15.32 28.98
CA LYS A 47 27.84 15.79 27.62
C LYS A 47 26.93 15.14 26.57
N LEU A 48 26.81 13.81 26.62
CA LEU A 48 25.95 13.06 25.70
C LEU A 48 24.48 13.49 25.81
N TYR A 49 23.98 13.67 27.02
CA TYR A 49 22.61 14.10 27.26
C TYR A 49 22.33 15.53 26.78
N LYS A 50 23.25 16.47 27.02
CA LYS A 50 23.13 17.84 26.51
C LYS A 50 23.12 17.87 24.99
N SER A 51 23.92 17.03 24.33
CA SER A 51 23.90 16.90 22.87
C SER A 51 22.57 16.37 22.31
N LEU A 52 21.76 15.67 23.11
CA LEU A 52 20.40 15.27 22.71
C LEU A 52 19.38 16.42 22.82
N GLN A 53 19.65 17.44 23.64
CA GLN A 53 18.79 18.61 23.84
C GLN A 53 19.08 19.69 22.79
N MET A 54 19.02 19.32 21.52
CA MET A 54 19.21 20.27 20.42
C MET A 54 17.99 21.19 20.28
N GLU A 55 18.23 22.48 20.02
CA GLU A 55 17.18 23.46 19.74
C GLU A 55 16.65 23.34 18.30
N LYS A 56 17.47 22.84 17.37
CA LYS A 56 17.09 22.62 15.97
C LYS A 56 16.20 21.41 15.80
N GLY A 57 15.25 21.49 14.86
CA GLY A 57 14.38 20.37 14.52
C GLY A 57 15.19 19.19 13.95
N ILE A 58 14.78 17.95 14.24
CA ILE A 58 15.48 16.74 13.78
C ILE A 58 15.64 16.71 12.25
N LEU A 59 14.64 17.20 11.52
CA LEU A 59 14.62 17.26 10.06
C LEU A 59 15.49 18.38 9.46
N GLU A 60 16.09 19.22 10.30
CA GLU A 60 16.99 20.32 9.91
C GLU A 60 18.46 19.96 10.14
N LEU A 61 18.73 18.78 10.71
CA LEU A 61 20.07 18.29 10.96
C LEU A 61 20.68 17.78 9.63
N PRO A 62 21.84 18.30 9.19
CA PRO A 62 22.45 17.93 7.92
C PRO A 62 22.65 16.42 7.75
N GLU A 63 23.05 15.73 8.84
CA GLU A 63 23.26 14.29 8.84
C GLU A 63 21.95 13.50 8.66
N VAL A 64 20.85 14.01 9.23
CA VAL A 64 19.52 13.41 9.10
C VAL A 64 18.96 13.65 7.70
N ILE A 65 19.14 14.86 7.15
CA ILE A 65 18.76 15.19 5.77
C ILE A 65 19.46 14.24 4.80
N ALA A 66 20.78 14.07 4.91
CA ALA A 66 21.55 13.18 4.05
C ALA A 66 21.09 11.70 4.15
N LEU A 67 20.70 11.25 5.34
CA LEU A 67 20.15 9.90 5.53
C LEU A 67 18.78 9.76 4.83
N ILE A 68 17.89 10.73 5.03
CA ILE A 68 16.55 10.74 4.40
C ILE A 68 16.68 10.79 2.88
N ASP A 69 17.57 11.61 2.33
CA ASP A 69 17.78 11.72 0.89
C ASP A 69 18.29 10.40 0.30
N LYS A 70 19.20 9.71 0.99
CA LYS A 70 19.67 8.39 0.58
C LYS A 70 18.56 7.32 0.63
N GLU A 71 17.68 7.39 1.63
CA GLU A 71 16.49 6.53 1.70
C GLU A 71 15.53 6.81 0.54
N LYS A 72 15.31 8.08 0.20
CA LYS A 72 14.52 8.49 -0.96
C LYS A 72 15.13 7.98 -2.26
N GLU A 73 16.42 8.18 -2.50
CA GLU A 73 17.10 7.65 -3.69
C GLU A 73 16.90 6.13 -3.84
N SER A 74 16.97 5.40 -2.73
CA SER A 74 16.78 3.94 -2.68
C SER A 74 15.33 3.53 -2.92
N ALA A 75 14.35 4.36 -2.56
CA ALA A 75 12.92 4.09 -2.76
C ALA A 75 12.44 4.39 -4.20
N LEU A 76 13.12 5.28 -4.93
CA LEU A 76 12.71 5.69 -6.28
C LEU A 76 12.56 4.52 -7.28
N PRO A 77 13.48 3.55 -7.37
CA PRO A 77 13.31 2.38 -8.24
C PRO A 77 12.03 1.59 -7.92
N TRP A 78 11.73 1.39 -6.64
CA TRP A 78 10.53 0.69 -6.19
C TRP A 78 9.26 1.45 -6.60
N VAL A 79 9.22 2.78 -6.42
CA VAL A 79 8.08 3.61 -6.84
C VAL A 79 7.88 3.54 -8.37
N LYS A 80 8.95 3.60 -9.16
CA LYS A 80 8.90 3.45 -10.63
C LYS A 80 8.37 2.08 -11.04
N GLN A 81 8.77 1.01 -10.34
CA GLN A 81 8.25 -0.34 -10.57
C GLN A 81 6.75 -0.41 -10.28
N GLN A 82 6.29 0.14 -9.15
CA GLN A 82 4.88 0.20 -8.81
C GLN A 82 4.05 0.93 -9.88
N ILE A 83 4.54 2.06 -10.39
CA ILE A 83 3.88 2.77 -11.51
C ILE A 83 3.72 1.85 -12.74
N LYS A 84 4.75 1.08 -13.09
CA LYS A 84 4.72 0.17 -14.25
C LYS A 84 3.69 -0.95 -14.04
N GLU A 85 3.66 -1.56 -12.86
CA GLU A 85 2.72 -2.63 -12.51
C GLU A 85 1.28 -2.13 -12.55
N LYS A 86 0.99 -0.98 -11.93
CA LYS A 86 -0.36 -0.40 -11.91
C LYS A 86 -0.82 0.02 -13.31
N LYS A 87 0.07 0.54 -14.17
CA LYS A 87 -0.25 0.81 -15.59
C LYS A 87 -0.65 -0.47 -16.34
N ARG A 88 0.09 -1.56 -16.16
CA ARG A 88 -0.22 -2.86 -16.77
C ARG A 88 -1.57 -3.38 -16.28
N ALA A 89 -1.80 -3.36 -14.97
CA ALA A 89 -3.08 -3.76 -14.37
C ALA A 89 -4.24 -2.92 -14.91
N LEU A 90 -4.06 -1.62 -15.09
CA LEU A 90 -5.08 -0.74 -15.65
C LEU A 90 -5.45 -1.11 -17.10
N ILE A 91 -4.45 -1.41 -17.94
CA ILE A 91 -4.68 -1.85 -19.32
C ILE A 91 -5.44 -3.18 -19.34
N ILE A 92 -5.00 -4.16 -18.56
CA ILE A 92 -5.66 -5.47 -18.46
C ILE A 92 -7.11 -5.29 -18.02
N CYS A 93 -7.34 -4.53 -16.95
CA CYS A 93 -8.67 -4.30 -16.39
C CYS A 93 -9.62 -3.63 -17.39
N LYS A 94 -9.14 -2.61 -18.13
CA LYS A 94 -9.92 -1.96 -19.21
C LYS A 94 -10.27 -2.93 -20.33
N ASN A 95 -9.31 -3.74 -20.78
CA ASN A 95 -9.52 -4.70 -21.85
C ASN A 95 -10.53 -5.78 -21.43
N THR A 96 -10.44 -6.25 -20.19
CA THR A 96 -11.38 -7.24 -19.64
C THR A 96 -12.78 -6.66 -19.52
N LEU A 97 -12.94 -5.43 -19.03
CA LEU A 97 -14.23 -4.73 -18.99
C LEU A 97 -14.84 -4.61 -20.40
N LYS A 98 -14.05 -4.15 -21.39
CA LYS A 98 -14.51 -4.02 -22.77
C LYS A 98 -14.99 -5.36 -23.36
N LYS A 99 -14.25 -6.44 -23.11
CA LYS A 99 -14.63 -7.79 -23.55
C LYS A 99 -15.94 -8.25 -22.88
N LEU A 100 -16.07 -8.02 -21.57
CA LEU A 100 -17.26 -8.36 -20.80
C LEU A 100 -18.50 -7.61 -21.33
N GLN A 101 -18.41 -6.29 -21.47
CA GLN A 101 -19.48 -5.44 -21.99
C GLN A 101 -19.90 -5.86 -23.40
N LEU A 102 -18.93 -6.18 -24.27
CA LEU A 102 -19.22 -6.64 -25.63
C LEU A 102 -19.99 -7.96 -25.63
N ARG A 103 -19.54 -8.97 -24.86
CA ARG A 103 -20.23 -10.27 -24.77
C ARG A 103 -21.65 -10.11 -24.21
N ARG A 104 -21.79 -9.35 -23.12
CA ARG A 104 -23.09 -9.07 -22.50
C ARG A 104 -24.03 -8.35 -23.44
N LYS A 105 -23.56 -7.34 -24.18
CA LYS A 105 -24.37 -6.64 -25.19
C LYS A 105 -24.93 -7.60 -26.24
N VAL A 106 -24.10 -8.50 -26.77
CA VAL A 106 -24.52 -9.51 -27.76
C VAL A 106 -25.57 -10.45 -27.18
N TRP A 107 -25.36 -10.96 -25.96
CA TRP A 107 -26.30 -11.89 -25.33
C TRP A 107 -27.62 -11.23 -24.91
N LEU A 108 -27.57 -9.98 -24.41
CA LEU A 108 -28.77 -9.19 -24.12
C LEU A 108 -29.58 -8.93 -25.39
N ARG A 109 -28.92 -8.62 -26.51
CA ARG A 109 -29.59 -8.46 -27.81
C ARG A 109 -30.30 -9.76 -28.22
N GLY A 110 -29.60 -10.89 -28.15
CA GLY A 110 -30.18 -12.20 -28.45
C GLY A 110 -31.35 -12.56 -27.53
N LEU A 111 -31.26 -12.23 -26.25
CA LEU A 111 -32.31 -12.48 -25.26
C LEU A 111 -33.55 -11.61 -25.53
N GLY A 112 -33.35 -10.35 -25.93
CA GLY A 112 -34.41 -9.48 -26.40
C GLY A 112 -35.14 -10.07 -27.61
N VAL A 113 -34.40 -10.49 -28.64
CA VAL A 113 -34.98 -11.13 -29.83
C VAL A 113 -35.76 -12.39 -29.48
N CYS A 114 -35.21 -13.28 -28.64
CA CYS A 114 -35.92 -14.48 -28.22
C CYS A 114 -37.21 -14.15 -27.47
N THR A 115 -37.19 -13.10 -26.64
CA THR A 115 -38.36 -12.67 -25.87
C THR A 115 -39.44 -12.09 -26.76
N THR A 116 -39.06 -11.29 -27.77
CA THR A 116 -40.00 -10.74 -28.76
C THR A 116 -40.64 -11.85 -29.60
N LEU A 117 -39.83 -12.76 -30.16
CA LEU A 117 -40.34 -13.84 -31.02
C LEU A 117 -41.21 -14.84 -30.25
N LEU A 118 -40.90 -15.14 -28.99
CA LEU A 118 -41.74 -16.04 -28.19
C LEU A 118 -43.15 -15.51 -27.88
N ASN A 119 -43.38 -14.21 -28.08
CA ASN A 119 -44.71 -13.62 -27.95
C ASN A 119 -45.54 -13.71 -29.25
N ASP A 120 -44.93 -14.16 -30.35
CA ASP A 120 -45.60 -14.35 -31.64
C ASP A 120 -46.36 -15.68 -31.67
N GLN A 121 -47.68 -15.60 -31.88
CA GLN A 121 -48.58 -16.76 -31.90
C GLN A 121 -48.50 -17.56 -33.21
N THR A 122 -47.77 -17.08 -34.21
CA THR A 122 -47.68 -17.70 -35.54
C THR A 122 -46.56 -18.73 -35.69
N LEU A 123 -45.71 -18.88 -34.67
CA LEU A 123 -44.55 -19.77 -34.71
C LEU A 123 -44.92 -21.25 -34.57
N ASP A 124 -44.20 -22.11 -35.29
CA ASP A 124 -44.34 -23.56 -35.13
C ASP A 124 -43.75 -24.06 -33.79
N GLY A 125 -44.17 -25.27 -33.39
CA GLY A 125 -43.75 -25.86 -32.12
C GLY A 125 -42.23 -26.10 -32.03
N ALA A 126 -41.56 -26.37 -33.15
CA ALA A 126 -40.11 -26.58 -33.20
C ALA A 126 -39.34 -25.27 -32.91
N THR A 127 -39.74 -24.18 -33.56
CA THR A 127 -39.17 -22.84 -33.38
C THR A 127 -39.41 -22.31 -31.98
N LEU A 128 -40.63 -22.48 -31.43
CA LEU A 128 -40.95 -22.12 -30.05
C LEU A 128 -40.05 -22.84 -29.04
N LYS A 129 -39.85 -24.15 -29.22
CA LYS A 129 -38.96 -24.95 -28.35
C LYS A 129 -37.52 -24.48 -28.44
N TRP A 130 -37.02 -24.24 -29.66
CA TRP A 130 -35.65 -23.77 -29.88
C TRP A 130 -35.41 -22.39 -29.24
N LEU A 131 -36.31 -21.43 -29.46
CA LEU A 131 -36.23 -20.08 -28.87
C LEU A 131 -36.28 -20.11 -27.35
N SER A 132 -37.14 -20.95 -26.77
CA SER A 132 -37.26 -21.13 -25.32
C SER A 132 -35.97 -21.66 -24.70
N LEU A 133 -35.38 -22.71 -25.29
CA LEU A 133 -34.09 -23.25 -24.86
C LEU A 133 -32.97 -22.21 -25.02
N ARG A 134 -32.96 -21.47 -26.14
CA ARG A 134 -31.93 -20.46 -26.38
C ARG A 134 -32.01 -19.30 -25.40
N LYS A 135 -33.22 -18.82 -25.08
CA LYS A 135 -33.47 -17.82 -24.03
C LYS A 135 -32.92 -18.27 -22.68
N LYS A 136 -33.13 -19.55 -22.30
CA LYS A 136 -32.59 -20.14 -21.07
C LYS A 136 -31.06 -20.14 -21.08
N HIS A 137 -30.42 -20.59 -22.17
CA HIS A 137 -28.97 -20.59 -22.30
C HIS A 137 -28.36 -19.18 -22.22
N LEU A 138 -28.94 -18.20 -22.89
CA LEU A 138 -28.49 -16.80 -22.81
C LEU A 138 -28.64 -16.23 -21.39
N SER A 139 -29.72 -16.59 -20.69
CA SER A 139 -29.93 -16.19 -19.29
C SER A 139 -28.86 -16.77 -18.37
N ILE A 140 -28.46 -18.04 -18.56
CA ILE A 140 -27.37 -18.67 -17.80
C ILE A 140 -26.04 -17.94 -18.08
N ARG A 141 -25.72 -17.67 -19.34
CA ARG A 141 -24.51 -16.91 -19.72
C ARG A 141 -24.46 -15.51 -19.07
N LEU A 142 -25.58 -14.81 -19.02
CA LEU A 142 -25.69 -13.50 -18.36
C LEU A 142 -25.59 -13.56 -16.84
N LYS A 143 -25.90 -14.71 -16.22
CA LYS A 143 -25.64 -14.96 -14.79
C LYS A 143 -24.16 -15.24 -14.51
N GLU A 144 -23.43 -15.82 -15.47
CA GLU A 144 -21.98 -16.01 -15.36
C GLU A 144 -21.24 -14.69 -15.54
N ASP A 145 -21.56 -13.94 -16.60
CA ASP A 145 -21.02 -12.60 -16.87
C ASP A 145 -22.00 -11.55 -16.34
N THR A 146 -22.05 -11.33 -15.03
CA THR A 146 -23.01 -10.41 -14.40
C THR A 146 -22.70 -8.93 -14.64
N TYR A 147 -23.74 -8.08 -14.46
CA TYR A 147 -23.55 -6.62 -14.39
C TYR A 147 -22.65 -6.20 -13.23
N PHE A 148 -22.75 -6.92 -12.10
CA PHE A 148 -21.87 -6.68 -10.95
C PHE A 148 -20.38 -6.80 -11.31
N LYS A 149 -20.01 -7.75 -12.19
CA LYS A 149 -18.63 -7.84 -12.70
C LYS A 149 -18.21 -6.59 -13.49
N GLU A 150 -19.11 -5.97 -14.25
CA GLU A 150 -18.82 -4.70 -14.94
C GLU A 150 -18.54 -3.59 -13.92
N ILE A 151 -19.42 -3.42 -12.92
CA ILE A 151 -19.23 -2.43 -11.83
C ILE A 151 -17.90 -2.68 -11.11
N ALA A 152 -17.59 -3.93 -10.78
CA ALA A 152 -16.34 -4.27 -10.09
C ALA A 152 -15.11 -3.87 -10.90
N TYR A 153 -15.10 -4.09 -12.22
CA TYR A 153 -14.02 -3.65 -13.09
C TYR A 153 -13.95 -2.12 -13.22
N GLU A 154 -15.08 -1.42 -13.29
CA GLU A 154 -15.14 0.05 -13.30
C GLU A 154 -14.56 0.66 -12.02
N LEU A 155 -14.95 0.12 -10.86
CA LEU A 155 -14.39 0.50 -9.56
C LEU A 155 -12.88 0.24 -9.52
N ARG A 156 -12.44 -0.92 -10.00
CA ARG A 156 -11.01 -1.25 -10.04
C ARG A 156 -10.22 -0.30 -10.94
N ILE A 157 -10.78 0.10 -12.08
CA ILE A 157 -10.19 1.10 -12.97
C ILE A 157 -10.07 2.45 -12.26
N LYS A 158 -11.10 2.88 -11.52
CA LYS A 158 -11.08 4.13 -10.75
C LYS A 158 -10.01 4.12 -9.67
N SER A 159 -9.92 3.04 -8.90
CA SER A 159 -8.87 2.81 -7.89
C SER A 159 -7.47 2.90 -8.50
N LEU A 160 -7.22 2.14 -9.57
CA LEU A 160 -5.90 2.11 -10.23
C LEU A 160 -5.49 3.47 -10.80
N LYS A 161 -6.45 4.26 -11.31
CA LYS A 161 -6.18 5.65 -11.75
C LYS A 161 -5.80 6.54 -10.57
N GLY A 162 -6.49 6.41 -9.44
CA GLY A 162 -6.18 7.14 -8.21
C GLY A 162 -4.79 6.81 -7.68
N GLU A 163 -4.48 5.53 -7.53
CA GLU A 163 -3.15 5.03 -7.11
C GLU A 163 -2.04 5.55 -8.03
N LEU A 164 -2.24 5.49 -9.36
CA LEU A 164 -1.27 6.00 -10.33
C LEU A 164 -1.07 7.52 -10.24
N SER A 165 -2.15 8.27 -10.00
CA SER A 165 -2.05 9.73 -9.82
C SER A 165 -1.24 10.08 -8.58
N TYR A 166 -1.48 9.36 -7.48
CA TYR A 166 -0.74 9.55 -6.23
C TYR A 166 0.75 9.23 -6.40
N LEU A 167 1.09 8.06 -6.96
CA LEU A 167 2.48 7.66 -7.16
C LEU A 167 3.24 8.63 -8.07
N LYS A 168 2.60 9.16 -9.12
CA LYS A 168 3.23 10.17 -9.99
C LYS A 168 3.50 11.48 -9.25
N LYS A 169 2.53 11.97 -8.47
CA LYS A 169 2.71 13.18 -7.64
C LYS A 169 3.80 13.00 -6.61
N MET A 170 3.91 11.80 -6.02
CA MET A 170 4.97 11.47 -5.08
C MET A 170 6.34 11.55 -5.75
N VAL A 171 6.51 11.00 -6.95
CA VAL A 171 7.74 11.14 -7.74
C VAL A 171 8.10 12.61 -8.01
N GLU A 172 7.11 13.44 -8.35
CA GLU A 172 7.33 14.85 -8.65
C GLU A 172 7.68 15.72 -7.44
N LYS A 173 7.23 15.34 -6.23
CA LYS A 173 7.41 16.12 -5.00
C LYS A 173 8.59 15.67 -4.15
N GLU A 174 8.84 14.37 -4.09
CA GLU A 174 9.77 13.78 -3.11
C GLU A 174 11.10 13.33 -3.73
N PHE A 175 11.18 13.25 -5.07
CA PHE A 175 12.34 12.68 -5.78
C PHE A 175 12.80 13.53 -6.98
N LYS A 176 12.35 14.79 -7.06
CA LYS A 176 12.87 15.82 -7.98
C LYS A 176 13.53 16.90 -7.14
#